data_AF-A0A952JJ66-F1
#
_entry.id   AF-A0A952JJ66-F1
#
_cell.length_a   1.000
_cell.length_b   1.000
_cell.length_c   1.000
_cell.angle_alpha   90.00
_cell.angle_beta   90.00
_cell.angle_gamma   90.00
#
_symmetry.space_group_name_H-M   'P 1'
#
loop_
_entity.id
_entity.type
_entity.pdbx_description
1 polymer ?
#
loop_
_entity_poly.entity_id
_entity_poly.type
_entity_poly.pdbx_seq_one_letter_code
_entity_poly.pdbx_strand_id
1 'polypeptide(L)'
;MLSDLTIQELEFAREEVRNKINELAIENKISIGVNDEVIKLAENYITEGALTNKSYNDALHIALATLYNADVLASWNFKHIVNINRIRVYNSVNLKLGYRMIEIRTPREIINTSNDETE
;
A
#
# COMPACT_ATOMS: atom_id res chain seq x y z
N MET A 1 -2.54 -7.08 -6.22
CA MET A 1 -1.94 -6.12 -7.17
C MET A 1 -0.43 -6.26 -7.12
N LEU A 2 0.24 -6.08 -8.24
CA LEU A 2 1.70 -6.09 -8.36
C LEU A 2 2.09 -4.80 -9.08
N SER A 3 2.78 -3.89 -8.38
CA SER A 3 3.22 -2.63 -8.99
C SER A 3 4.63 -2.75 -9.55
N ASP A 4 4.97 -1.94 -10.55
CA ASP A 4 6.34 -1.82 -11.05
C ASP A 4 7.31 -1.42 -9.92
N LEU A 5 6.86 -0.58 -8.99
CA LEU A 5 7.61 -0.20 -7.79
C LEU A 5 7.92 -1.42 -6.91
N THR A 6 6.93 -2.28 -6.69
CA THR A 6 7.12 -3.53 -5.93
C THR A 6 8.12 -4.46 -6.62
N ILE A 7 8.07 -4.56 -7.96
CA ILE A 7 9.04 -5.35 -8.73
C ILE A 7 10.46 -4.81 -8.55
N GLN A 8 10.64 -3.48 -8.61
CA GLN A 8 11.94 -2.84 -8.36
C GLN A 8 12.46 -3.09 -6.94
N GLU A 9 11.59 -3.05 -5.93
CA GLU A 9 11.97 -3.37 -4.54
C GLU A 9 12.44 -4.81 -4.39
N LEU A 10 11.84 -5.73 -5.16
CA LEU A 10 12.19 -7.15 -5.15
C LEU A 10 13.53 -7.44 -5.81
N GLU A 11 14.04 -6.60 -6.71
CA GLU A 11 15.35 -6.81 -7.35
C GLU A 11 16.48 -6.93 -6.31
N PHE A 12 16.36 -6.17 -5.21
CA PHE A 12 17.30 -6.17 -4.09
C PHE A 12 17.02 -7.26 -3.05
N ALA A 13 15.94 -8.03 -3.20
CA ALA A 13 15.57 -9.09 -2.29
C ALA A 13 16.35 -10.39 -2.57
N ARG A 14 16.39 -11.27 -1.56
CA ARG A 14 16.97 -12.62 -1.71
C ARG A 14 16.22 -13.39 -2.79
N GLU A 15 16.93 -14.28 -3.48
CA GLU A 15 16.36 -15.10 -4.56
C GLU A 15 15.11 -15.87 -4.14
N GLU A 16 15.12 -16.47 -2.95
CA GLU A 16 13.96 -17.14 -2.36
C GLU A 16 12.72 -16.25 -2.29
N VAL A 17 12.88 -14.96 -2.00
CA VAL A 17 11.78 -13.99 -1.90
C VAL A 17 11.29 -13.58 -3.28
N ARG A 18 12.21 -13.38 -4.23
CA ARG A 18 11.88 -13.06 -5.64
C ARG A 18 11.06 -14.19 -6.27
N ASN A 19 11.45 -15.44 -6.01
CA ASN A 19 10.80 -16.61 -6.61
C ASN A 19 9.37 -16.84 -6.11
N LYS A 20 9.01 -16.37 -4.89
CA LYS A 20 7.62 -16.46 -4.38
C LYS A 20 6.59 -15.79 -5.27
N ILE A 21 6.98 -14.77 -6.04
CA ILE A 21 6.05 -14.13 -6.98
C ILE A 21 5.63 -15.12 -8.06
N ASN A 22 6.52 -16.01 -8.49
CA ASN A 22 6.25 -16.99 -9.54
C ASN A 22 5.29 -18.08 -9.07
N GLU A 23 5.19 -18.32 -7.75
CA GLU A 23 4.26 -19.27 -7.15
C GLU A 23 2.79 -18.78 -7.21
N LEU A 24 2.58 -17.47 -7.36
CA LEU A 24 1.24 -16.89 -7.45
C LEU A 24 0.66 -17.02 -8.87
N ALA A 25 -0.59 -17.52 -8.97
CA ALA A 25 -1.30 -17.61 -10.23
C ALA A 25 -1.50 -16.23 -10.89
N ILE A 26 -1.36 -16.17 -12.22
CA ILE A 26 -1.45 -14.92 -12.99
C ILE A 26 -2.83 -14.28 -12.85
N GLU A 27 -3.89 -15.08 -12.80
CA GLU A 27 -5.28 -14.63 -12.60
C GLU A 27 -5.49 -13.87 -11.28
N ASN A 28 -4.64 -14.11 -10.28
CA ASN A 28 -4.68 -13.43 -8.98
C ASN A 28 -3.78 -12.18 -8.93
N LYS A 29 -3.19 -11.78 -10.08
CA LYS A 29 -2.31 -10.62 -10.20
C LYS A 29 -2.96 -9.56 -11.07
N ILE A 30 -2.84 -8.32 -10.62
CA ILE A 30 -3.21 -7.14 -11.39
C ILE A 30 -1.97 -6.26 -11.42
N SER A 31 -1.38 -6.09 -12.61
CA SER A 31 -0.20 -5.25 -12.81
C SER A 31 -0.60 -3.78 -12.86
N ILE A 32 0.08 -2.95 -12.08
CA ILE A 32 -0.20 -1.50 -11.98
C ILE A 32 1.09 -0.70 -12.10
N GLY A 33 1.01 0.44 -12.79
CA GLY A 33 2.16 1.32 -13.01
C GLY A 33 2.07 2.62 -12.21
N VAL A 34 3.22 3.22 -11.94
CA VAL A 34 3.31 4.60 -11.43
C VAL A 34 3.10 5.56 -12.61
N ASN A 35 2.15 6.48 -12.46
CA ASN A 35 1.87 7.54 -13.42
C ASN A 35 1.88 8.92 -12.71
N ASP A 36 1.64 9.98 -13.47
CA ASP A 36 1.66 11.35 -12.93
C ASP A 36 0.62 11.59 -11.83
N GLU A 37 -0.53 10.93 -11.87
CA GLU A 37 -1.55 11.05 -10.82
C GLU A 37 -1.10 10.41 -9.51
N VAL A 38 -0.47 9.22 -9.60
CA VAL A 38 0.12 8.53 -8.45
C VAL A 38 1.22 9.39 -7.82
N ILE A 39 2.09 9.96 -8.64
CA ILE A 39 3.18 10.84 -8.18
C ILE A 39 2.60 12.06 -7.46
N LYS A 40 1.65 12.76 -8.07
CA LYS A 40 0.99 13.93 -7.47
C LYS A 40 0.32 13.59 -6.14
N LEU A 41 -0.37 12.45 -6.05
CA LEU A 41 -1.02 12.04 -4.81
C LEU A 41 0.00 11.72 -3.71
N ALA A 42 1.10 11.03 -4.05
CA ALA A 42 2.20 10.77 -3.13
C ALA A 42 2.86 12.07 -2.61
N GLU A 43 3.08 13.05 -3.49
CA GLU A 43 3.61 14.37 -3.12
C GLU A 43 2.66 15.14 -2.18
N ASN A 44 1.34 15.02 -2.39
CA ASN A 44 0.36 15.63 -1.50
C ASN A 44 0.43 15.03 -0.08
N TYR A 45 0.63 13.72 0.06
CA TYR A 45 0.83 13.10 1.38
C TYR A 45 2.06 13.64 2.10
N ILE A 46 3.14 13.94 1.37
CA ILE A 46 4.36 14.50 1.96
C ILE A 46 4.15 15.98 2.33
N THR A 47 3.51 16.74 1.45
CA THR A 47 3.19 18.16 1.66
C THR A 47 2.32 18.35 2.91
N GLU A 48 1.36 17.46 3.12
CA GLU A 48 0.44 17.49 4.26
C GLU A 48 1.04 16.84 5.53
N GLY A 49 2.33 16.48 5.51
CA GLY A 49 3.09 16.00 6.67
C GLY A 49 2.84 14.54 7.05
N ALA A 50 2.12 13.78 6.22
CA ALA A 50 1.85 12.36 6.45
C ALA A 50 3.12 11.52 6.33
N LEU A 51 4.07 11.92 5.49
CA LEU A 51 5.37 11.30 5.26
C LEU A 51 6.45 12.37 5.00
N THR A 52 7.68 11.93 4.85
CA THR A 52 8.81 12.77 4.40
C THR A 52 9.35 12.22 3.09
N ASN A 53 10.12 13.01 2.35
CA ASN A 53 10.78 12.57 1.11
C ASN A 53 11.67 11.32 1.28
N LYS A 54 12.14 11.01 2.50
CA LYS A 54 12.89 9.77 2.78
C LYS A 54 12.05 8.50 2.69
N SER A 55 10.73 8.64 2.76
CA SER A 55 9.74 7.55 2.71
C SER A 55 8.85 7.70 1.46
N TYR A 56 9.42 8.21 0.36
CA TYR A 56 8.66 8.48 -0.87
C TYR A 56 8.03 7.22 -1.47
N ASN A 57 8.75 6.09 -1.46
CA ASN A 57 8.20 4.81 -1.93
C ASN A 57 6.98 4.36 -1.11
N ASP A 58 6.98 4.58 0.21
CA ASP A 58 5.80 4.31 1.05
C ASP A 58 4.60 5.17 0.61
N ALA A 59 4.84 6.44 0.26
CA ALA A 59 3.80 7.35 -0.24
C ALA A 59 3.23 6.88 -1.59
N LEU A 60 4.10 6.40 -2.49
CA LEU A 60 3.69 5.84 -3.79
C LEU A 60 2.84 4.58 -3.61
N HIS A 61 3.21 3.65 -2.70
CA HIS A 61 2.41 2.45 -2.43
C HIS A 61 0.99 2.80 -1.95
N ILE A 62 0.87 3.80 -1.07
CA ILE A 62 -0.43 4.26 -0.57
C ILE A 62 -1.24 4.95 -1.69
N ALA A 63 -0.58 5.76 -2.52
CA ALA A 63 -1.21 6.43 -3.65
C ALA A 63 -1.72 5.43 -4.69
N LEU A 64 -0.92 4.42 -5.03
CA LEU A 64 -1.30 3.31 -5.90
C LEU A 64 -2.52 2.59 -5.35
N ALA A 65 -2.49 2.16 -4.08
CA ALA A 65 -3.64 1.48 -3.47
C ALA A 65 -4.91 2.33 -3.47
N THR A 66 -4.77 3.64 -3.26
CA THR A 66 -5.89 4.59 -3.30
C THR A 66 -6.48 4.70 -4.71
N LEU A 67 -5.66 5.02 -5.72
CA LEU A 67 -6.10 5.30 -7.09
C LEU A 67 -6.61 4.05 -7.82
N TYR A 68 -5.99 2.90 -7.60
CA TYR A 68 -6.41 1.63 -8.20
C TYR A 68 -7.55 0.95 -7.43
N ASN A 69 -8.18 1.68 -6.54
CA ASN A 69 -9.34 1.24 -5.80
C ASN A 69 -9.19 -0.07 -4.99
N ALA A 70 -8.04 -0.30 -4.37
CA ALA A 70 -7.81 -1.45 -3.49
C ALA A 70 -8.71 -1.46 -2.25
N ASP A 71 -9.33 -2.59 -1.91
CA ASP A 71 -10.19 -2.66 -0.70
C ASP A 71 -9.39 -2.47 0.59
N VAL A 72 -8.23 -3.10 0.68
CA VAL A 72 -7.33 -3.04 1.83
C VAL A 72 -5.87 -2.97 1.37
N LEU A 73 -5.08 -2.10 2.00
CA LEU A 73 -3.63 -2.08 1.91
C LEU A 73 -3.03 -2.79 3.14
N ALA A 74 -2.50 -4.00 2.91
CA ALA A 74 -1.84 -4.79 3.93
C ALA A 74 -0.34 -4.43 4.02
N SER A 75 0.19 -4.14 5.21
CA SER A 75 1.62 -3.83 5.37
C SER A 75 2.20 -4.25 6.73
N TRP A 76 3.51 -4.56 6.73
CA TRP A 76 4.32 -4.75 7.95
C TRP A 76 5.11 -3.49 8.34
N ASN A 77 5.00 -2.39 7.58
CA ASN A 77 5.68 -1.13 7.90
C ASN A 77 4.90 -0.34 8.95
N PHE A 78 5.13 -0.66 10.23
CA PHE A 78 4.47 0.01 11.38
C PHE A 78 4.87 1.47 11.56
N LYS A 79 6.01 1.89 11.01
CA LYS A 79 6.55 3.24 11.20
C LYS A 79 5.87 4.25 10.28
N HIS A 80 5.68 3.86 9.02
CA HIS A 80 5.23 4.76 7.97
C HIS A 80 3.84 4.41 7.45
N ILE A 81 3.50 3.13 7.25
CA ILE A 81 2.23 2.77 6.59
C ILE A 81 1.13 2.52 7.63
N VAL A 82 1.35 1.64 8.60
CA VAL A 82 0.30 1.18 9.53
C VAL A 82 0.11 2.13 10.74
N ASN A 83 0.76 3.29 10.74
CA ASN A 83 0.66 4.24 11.84
C ASN A 83 -0.69 4.97 11.82
N ILE A 84 -1.54 4.80 12.85
CA ILE A 84 -2.90 5.35 12.89
C ILE A 84 -2.97 6.87 12.67
N ASN A 85 -1.99 7.63 13.17
CA ASN A 85 -1.97 9.07 12.98
C ASN A 85 -1.68 9.43 11.52
N ARG A 86 -0.78 8.70 10.87
CA ARG A 86 -0.47 8.89 9.44
C ARG A 86 -1.64 8.44 8.55
N ILE A 87 -2.28 7.31 8.87
CA ILE A 87 -3.47 6.80 8.18
C ILE A 87 -4.56 7.88 8.12
N ARG A 88 -4.80 8.57 9.24
CA ARG A 88 -5.76 9.69 9.29
C ARG A 88 -5.38 10.82 8.32
N VAL A 89 -4.09 11.15 8.21
CA VAL A 89 -3.64 12.18 7.27
C VAL A 89 -3.79 11.69 5.82
N TYR A 90 -3.40 10.45 5.49
CA TYR A 90 -3.61 9.89 4.14
C TYR A 90 -5.07 9.98 3.72
N ASN A 91 -5.98 9.51 4.58
CA ASN A 91 -7.41 9.53 4.29
C ASN A 91 -7.98 10.95 4.27
N SER A 92 -7.47 11.88 5.09
CA SER A 92 -7.83 13.30 5.01
C SER A 92 -7.44 13.91 3.66
N VAL A 93 -6.24 13.61 3.16
CA VAL A 93 -5.77 14.06 1.83
C VAL A 93 -6.62 13.43 0.73
N ASN A 94 -6.90 12.14 0.81
CA ASN A 94 -7.74 11.43 -0.15
C ASN A 94 -9.11 12.10 -0.28
N LEU A 95 -9.79 12.31 0.86
CA LEU A 95 -11.10 12.93 0.89
C LEU A 95 -11.09 14.36 0.34
N LYS A 96 -10.07 15.16 0.70
CA LYS A 96 -9.89 16.54 0.21
C LYS A 96 -9.77 16.60 -1.33
N LEU A 97 -9.17 15.58 -1.93
CA LEU A 97 -8.98 15.48 -3.38
C LEU A 97 -10.09 14.68 -4.09
N GLY A 98 -11.12 14.24 -3.36
CA GLY A 98 -12.25 13.48 -3.92
C GLY A 98 -11.99 11.99 -4.12
N TYR A 99 -10.89 11.46 -3.58
CA TYR A 99 -10.59 10.03 -3.58
C TYR A 99 -11.24 9.31 -2.40
N ARG A 100 -11.48 8.00 -2.56
CA ARG A 100 -11.98 7.18 -1.46
C ARG A 100 -10.91 6.98 -0.38
N MET A 101 -11.39 6.74 0.84
CA MET A 101 -10.51 6.30 1.92
C MET A 101 -9.97 4.90 1.62
N ILE A 102 -8.73 4.66 2.03
CA ILE A 102 -8.09 3.34 1.97
C ILE A 102 -8.06 2.74 3.38
N GLU A 103 -8.47 1.49 3.49
CA GLU A 103 -8.33 0.72 4.71
C GLU A 103 -6.90 0.17 4.79
N ILE A 104 -6.18 0.47 5.87
CA ILE A 104 -4.80 0.03 6.06
C ILE A 104 -4.74 -0.87 7.29
N ARG A 105 -4.25 -2.10 7.13
CA ARG A 105 -4.18 -3.11 8.19
C ARG A 105 -2.87 -3.89 8.14
N THR A 106 -2.51 -4.51 9.25
CA THR A 106 -1.46 -5.52 9.26
C THR A 106 -1.97 -6.82 8.63
N PRO A 107 -1.12 -7.64 7.99
CA PRO A 107 -1.54 -8.94 7.49
C PRO A 107 -2.13 -9.85 8.57
N ARG A 108 -1.68 -9.73 9.83
CA ARG A 108 -2.22 -10.49 10.96
C ARG A 108 -3.68 -10.15 11.26
N GLU A 109 -4.07 -8.88 11.16
CA GLU A 109 -5.46 -8.45 11.37
C GLU A 109 -6.39 -8.96 10.26
N ILE A 110 -5.87 -9.17 9.05
CA ILE A 110 -6.63 -9.66 7.90
C ILE A 110 -6.85 -11.18 7.95
N ILE A 111 -5.84 -11.94 8.38
CA ILE A 111 -5.89 -13.41 8.39
C ILE A 111 -6.73 -13.94 9.56
N ASN A 112 -6.83 -13.19 10.67
CA ASN A 112 -7.49 -13.65 11.89
C ASN A 112 -9.02 -13.53 11.90
N THR A 113 -9.67 -13.20 10.78
CA THR A 113 -11.13 -12.95 10.74
C THR A 113 -11.99 -14.22 10.63
N SER A 114 -11.42 -15.43 10.75
CA SER A 114 -12.13 -16.70 10.49
C SER A 114 -12.16 -17.70 11.66
N ASN A 115 -11.69 -17.37 12.86
CA ASN A 115 -11.64 -18.32 13.99
C ASN A 115 -12.40 -17.88 15.26
N ASP A 116 -13.29 -16.88 15.18
CA ASP A 116 -14.18 -16.50 16.30
C ASP A 116 -15.61 -17.06 16.12
N GLU A 117 -15.73 -18.30 15.63
CA GLU A 117 -16.95 -19.13 15.76
C GLU A 117 -16.59 -20.47 16.39
N THR A 118 -16.38 -20.48 17.71
CA THR A 118 -16.64 -21.63 18.58
C THR A 118 -16.55 -21.17 20.03
N GLU A 119 -17.66 -20.61 20.53
CA GLU A 119 -18.04 -20.74 21.95
C GLU A 119 -18.50 -22.17 22.25
#